data_AF-A0A955WIZ1-F1
#
_entry.id   AF-A0A955WIZ1-F1
#
_cell.length_a   1.000
_cell.length_b   1.000
_cell.length_c   1.000
_cell.angle_alpha   90.00
_cell.angle_beta   90.00
_cell.angle_gamma   90.00
#
_symmetry.space_group_name_H-M   'P 1'
#
loop_
_entity.id
_entity.type
_entity.pdbx_description
1 polymer ?
#
loop_
_entity_poly.entity_id
_entity_poly.type
_entity_poly.pdbx_seq_one_letter_code
_entity_poly.pdbx_strand_id
1 'polypeptide(L)'
;MRHALLVGVLLLGCGESSAVDDAPDLELLDFARLEAGLDATPPADRAVTADADPDAQGEDATWVDADRDAAEADAAVNDATPDAVWDAEPIDALPIEDEGVIDAGPDPGWGPCSVRGTPGECLPTAECDDGRVSTRGFCPGPADIQCCTEPVDPGGACDPADHPQPNVGLVEPPGVGGCPDGMLPIADFCIDRYEAALIEVMPDGREAPWSPDHNPGAATVRAVSLPGAVPQGYVDGVRAGRACQLAGKRLCTDVEWLRACQGAAGWTYPYGPDRQPGVCNDARAQHPAVELFPDDPNPFARIQDACINQLPDSLDLTGENDGCVTPEGVFDLMGNLHEWTADPAGTFRGGFYVDTVRNGPGCLYRTTAHNTEHWDYSTGFRCCADGP
;
A
#
# COMPACT_ATOMS: atom_id res chain seq x y z
N MET A 1 35.21 41.70 17.89
CA MET A 1 34.85 42.48 16.69
C MET A 1 35.69 41.99 15.52
N ARG A 2 35.01 41.53 14.45
CA ARG A 2 35.38 41.54 13.01
C ARG A 2 36.67 40.78 12.59
N HIS A 3 36.51 39.64 11.88
CA HIS A 3 36.51 39.47 10.40
C HIS A 3 37.92 39.60 9.79
N ALA A 4 38.35 38.99 8.68
CA ALA A 4 37.98 37.91 7.76
C ALA A 4 38.91 38.08 6.52
N LEU A 5 38.91 37.11 5.60
CA LEU A 5 39.35 37.18 4.19
C LEU A 5 40.86 37.12 3.85
N LEU A 6 41.19 36.15 2.98
CA LEU A 6 42.05 36.39 1.82
C LEU A 6 41.46 35.68 0.59
N VAL A 7 41.37 36.41 -0.52
CA VAL A 7 40.92 35.99 -1.85
C VAL A 7 42.11 36.00 -2.80
N GLY A 8 42.28 34.90 -3.54
CA GLY A 8 42.73 34.77 -4.94
C GLY A 8 44.10 35.27 -5.39
N VAL A 9 44.75 34.54 -6.33
CA VAL A 9 45.17 35.06 -7.66
C VAL A 9 46.12 34.11 -8.44
N LEU A 10 45.78 33.94 -9.73
CA LEU A 10 46.57 33.70 -10.98
C LEU A 10 47.01 32.30 -11.47
N LEU A 11 46.55 32.01 -12.70
CA LEU A 11 46.99 31.03 -13.72
C LEU A 11 48.04 31.65 -14.65
N LEU A 12 48.99 30.84 -15.18
CA LEU A 12 49.58 30.98 -16.53
C LEU A 12 50.36 29.70 -16.94
N GLY A 13 50.11 29.16 -18.15
CA GLY A 13 50.87 28.09 -18.84
C GLY A 13 52.20 28.58 -19.43
N CYS A 14 53.05 27.84 -20.17
CA CYS A 14 52.98 26.66 -21.06
C CYS A 14 54.40 26.03 -21.21
N GLY A 15 54.53 24.82 -21.80
CA GLY A 15 55.78 24.37 -22.47
C GLY A 15 56.10 22.85 -22.41
N GLU A 16 56.37 22.24 -23.57
CA GLU A 16 56.29 20.80 -23.92
C GLU A 16 57.61 19.98 -23.92
N SER A 17 57.45 18.65 -24.13
CA SER A 17 58.38 17.63 -24.71
C SER A 17 59.31 16.87 -23.73
N SER A 18 59.51 15.53 -23.72
CA SER A 18 59.26 14.41 -24.68
C SER A 18 59.36 13.02 -24.00
N ALA A 19 58.48 12.10 -24.43
CA ALA A 19 58.56 10.64 -24.70
C ALA A 19 59.43 9.66 -23.86
N VAL A 20 58.85 8.51 -23.46
CA VAL A 20 59.19 7.12 -23.91
C VAL A 20 57.99 6.17 -23.66
N ASP A 21 57.73 5.31 -24.65
CA ASP A 21 56.72 4.24 -24.81
C ASP A 21 56.65 3.13 -23.73
N ASP A 22 55.46 2.57 -23.49
CA ASP A 22 55.04 1.23 -24.01
C ASP A 22 53.77 0.74 -23.29
N ALA A 23 52.72 0.48 -24.07
CA ALA A 23 51.52 -0.27 -23.69
C ALA A 23 51.38 -1.47 -24.65
N PRO A 24 50.70 -2.54 -24.22
CA PRO A 24 49.77 -3.16 -25.15
C PRO A 24 48.38 -3.45 -24.55
N ASP A 25 47.47 -3.57 -25.51
CA ASP A 25 46.02 -3.72 -25.46
C ASP A 25 45.47 -4.93 -24.67
N LEU A 26 44.26 -4.77 -24.14
CA LEU A 26 43.38 -5.89 -23.79
C LEU A 26 42.03 -5.72 -24.51
N GLU A 27 41.83 -6.51 -25.56
CA GLU A 27 40.52 -6.82 -26.13
C GLU A 27 39.82 -7.94 -25.34
N LEU A 28 38.50 -7.75 -25.17
CA LEU A 28 37.38 -8.71 -25.18
C LEU A 28 37.69 -10.21 -25.07
N LEU A 29 36.99 -10.92 -24.16
CA LEU A 29 36.28 -12.18 -24.43
C LEU A 29 35.49 -12.72 -23.20
N ASP A 30 34.26 -13.14 -23.48
CA ASP A 30 33.44 -14.22 -22.91
C ASP A 30 33.44 -14.52 -21.39
N PHE A 31 32.27 -14.32 -20.77
CA PHE A 31 31.87 -15.01 -19.54
C PHE A 31 30.82 -16.09 -19.86
N ALA A 32 31.28 -17.35 -19.87
CA ALA A 32 30.42 -18.52 -19.77
C ALA A 32 30.96 -19.46 -18.69
N ARG A 33 30.10 -19.70 -17.69
CA ARG A 33 30.04 -20.84 -16.73
C ARG A 33 31.31 -21.27 -15.99
N LEU A 34 31.23 -21.29 -14.66
CA LEU A 34 31.53 -22.51 -13.90
C LEU A 34 30.89 -22.47 -12.50
N GLU A 35 30.03 -23.45 -12.24
CA GLU A 35 29.67 -23.90 -10.90
C GLU A 35 30.79 -24.78 -10.34
N ALA A 36 31.08 -24.64 -9.05
CA ALA A 36 31.45 -25.75 -8.15
C ALA A 36 31.64 -25.19 -6.73
N GLY A 37 30.88 -25.73 -5.79
CA GLY A 37 30.98 -25.37 -4.38
C GLY A 37 32.31 -25.73 -3.75
N LEU A 38 32.68 -24.97 -2.72
CA LEU A 38 33.64 -25.39 -1.72
C LEU A 38 33.17 -24.94 -0.34
N ASP A 39 32.91 -25.98 0.45
CA ASP A 39 32.72 -26.08 1.88
C ASP A 39 33.76 -25.26 2.68
N ALA A 40 33.28 -24.41 3.59
CA ALA A 40 34.10 -23.76 4.60
C ALA A 40 33.30 -23.62 5.90
N THR A 41 33.47 -24.62 6.77
CA THR A 41 33.07 -24.58 8.17
C THR A 41 33.86 -23.52 8.95
N PRO A 42 33.22 -22.62 9.73
CA PRO A 42 33.92 -21.76 10.68
C PRO A 42 34.09 -22.46 12.05
N PRO A 43 35.14 -22.14 12.81
CA PRO A 43 35.40 -22.79 14.10
C PRO A 43 34.48 -22.24 15.21
N ALA A 44 34.09 -23.16 16.09
CA ALA A 44 33.30 -22.91 17.29
C ALA A 44 34.06 -22.08 18.32
N ASP A 45 33.36 -21.14 18.98
CA ASP A 45 33.64 -20.86 20.38
C ASP A 45 32.43 -20.28 21.16
N ARG A 46 32.19 -20.95 22.30
CA ARG A 46 31.48 -20.58 23.54
C ARG A 46 29.98 -20.24 23.57
N ALA A 47 29.29 -21.17 24.25
CA ALA A 47 27.91 -21.18 24.71
C ALA A 47 27.51 -20.04 25.66
N VAL A 48 26.26 -19.59 25.52
CA VAL A 48 25.37 -19.20 26.62
C VAL A 48 24.03 -19.91 26.39
N THR A 49 23.59 -20.62 27.42
CA THR A 49 22.41 -21.49 27.44
C THR A 49 21.12 -20.68 27.60
N ALA A 50 20.14 -20.92 26.74
CA ALA A 50 18.73 -20.69 27.01
C ALA A 50 17.95 -21.89 26.45
N ASP A 51 17.12 -22.49 27.30
CA ASP A 51 16.42 -23.75 27.05
C ASP A 51 15.46 -23.66 25.86
N ALA A 52 15.64 -24.54 24.88
CA ALA A 52 14.76 -24.72 23.73
C ALA A 52 13.91 -25.99 23.90
N ASP A 53 12.62 -25.81 23.65
CA ASP A 53 11.56 -26.81 23.54
C ASP A 53 11.87 -27.82 22.40
N PRO A 54 11.95 -29.14 22.67
CA PRO A 54 12.37 -30.11 21.66
C PRO A 54 11.16 -30.76 20.98
N ASP A 55 10.48 -30.05 20.06
CA ASP A 55 9.52 -30.69 19.13
C ASP A 55 9.27 -29.90 17.82
N ALA A 56 10.31 -29.29 17.26
CA ALA A 56 10.28 -28.76 15.88
C ALA A 56 11.30 -29.48 15.01
N GLN A 57 10.94 -30.66 14.49
CA GLN A 57 11.68 -31.28 13.39
C GLN A 57 11.30 -30.56 12.09
N GLY A 58 12.33 -30.04 11.43
CA GLY A 58 12.22 -29.27 10.20
C GLY A 58 11.83 -30.11 8.99
N GLU A 59 11.15 -29.44 8.08
CA GLU A 59 11.14 -29.80 6.67
C GLU A 59 11.73 -28.65 5.86
N ASP A 60 12.56 -29.05 4.91
CA ASP A 60 13.43 -28.28 4.04
C ASP A 60 12.58 -27.46 3.04
N ALA A 61 12.34 -26.18 3.34
CA ALA A 61 11.64 -25.27 2.44
C ALA A 61 12.62 -24.74 1.38
N THR A 62 12.56 -25.33 0.21
CA THR A 62 13.17 -24.79 -1.00
C THR A 62 12.34 -23.61 -1.48
N TRP A 63 12.92 -22.41 -1.40
CA TRP A 63 12.26 -21.14 -1.71
C TRP A 63 12.14 -20.96 -3.22
N VAL A 64 10.91 -20.91 -3.70
CA VAL A 64 10.53 -20.61 -5.07
C VAL A 64 9.57 -19.41 -5.03
N ASP A 65 9.80 -18.47 -5.94
CA ASP A 65 9.25 -17.11 -5.98
C ASP A 65 7.74 -17.02 -5.67
N ALA A 66 7.39 -16.30 -4.59
CA ALA A 66 6.02 -16.13 -4.09
C ALA A 66 5.07 -15.44 -5.10
N ASP A 67 5.61 -14.70 -6.08
CA ASP A 67 4.84 -14.04 -7.13
C ASP A 67 4.43 -14.98 -8.27
N ARG A 68 5.15 -16.09 -8.46
CA ARG A 68 4.84 -17.05 -9.53
C ARG A 68 3.71 -18.01 -9.14
N ASP A 69 3.64 -18.37 -7.87
CA ASP A 69 2.64 -19.33 -7.36
C ASP A 69 1.24 -18.71 -7.19
N ALA A 70 1.07 -17.42 -7.52
CA ALA A 70 -0.26 -16.81 -7.66
C ALA A 70 -0.99 -17.25 -8.94
N ALA A 71 -0.30 -17.79 -9.95
CA ALA A 71 -0.90 -18.06 -11.27
C ALA A 71 -1.35 -19.53 -11.49
N GLU A 72 -0.95 -20.49 -10.65
CA GLU A 72 -1.23 -21.92 -10.90
C GLU A 72 -2.35 -22.53 -10.02
N ALA A 73 -2.99 -21.77 -9.12
CA ALA A 73 -4.04 -22.29 -8.24
C ALA A 73 -5.50 -22.01 -8.69
N ASP A 74 -5.72 -21.18 -9.72
CA ASP A 74 -7.07 -20.72 -10.10
C ASP A 74 -7.81 -21.62 -11.10
N ALA A 75 -7.33 -22.85 -11.34
CA ALA A 75 -7.98 -23.78 -12.28
C ALA A 75 -8.90 -24.83 -11.62
N ALA A 76 -9.15 -24.79 -10.32
CA ALA A 76 -9.88 -25.88 -9.67
C ALA A 76 -10.73 -25.52 -8.43
N VAL A 77 -11.68 -24.59 -8.54
CA VAL A 77 -12.90 -24.63 -7.70
C VAL A 77 -14.11 -24.12 -8.49
N ASN A 78 -14.62 -24.95 -9.39
CA ASN A 78 -15.97 -24.81 -9.95
C ASN A 78 -16.68 -26.16 -9.83
N ASP A 79 -17.16 -26.48 -8.63
CA ASP A 79 -18.25 -27.44 -8.43
C ASP A 79 -18.93 -27.20 -7.07
N ALA A 80 -19.90 -26.28 -7.05
CA ALA A 80 -20.87 -26.21 -5.98
C ALA A 80 -22.23 -26.64 -6.56
N THR A 81 -22.59 -27.88 -6.28
CA THR A 81 -23.95 -28.40 -6.49
C THR A 81 -24.91 -27.78 -5.47
N PRO A 82 -26.16 -27.45 -5.84
CA PRO A 82 -27.14 -26.92 -4.90
C PRO A 82 -27.83 -28.08 -4.20
N ASP A 83 -27.89 -28.07 -2.87
CA ASP A 83 -29.04 -28.57 -2.09
C ASP A 83 -28.73 -28.54 -0.57
N ALA A 84 -29.32 -27.57 0.13
CA ALA A 84 -29.69 -27.72 1.54
C ALA A 84 -30.85 -26.77 1.83
N VAL A 85 -32.07 -27.30 1.71
CA VAL A 85 -33.31 -26.68 2.18
C VAL A 85 -33.27 -26.70 3.71
N TRP A 86 -33.36 -25.53 4.34
CA TRP A 86 -33.62 -25.41 5.78
C TRP A 86 -35.07 -24.96 5.96
N ASP A 87 -35.91 -25.88 6.44
CA ASP A 87 -37.29 -25.61 6.83
C ASP A 87 -37.33 -24.67 8.04
N ALA A 88 -37.80 -23.44 7.84
CA ALA A 88 -38.19 -22.54 8.90
C ALA A 88 -39.72 -22.49 9.01
N GLU A 89 -40.24 -22.94 10.16
CA GLU A 89 -41.65 -22.84 10.54
C GLU A 89 -42.10 -21.37 10.62
N PRO A 90 -43.37 -21.04 10.32
CA PRO A 90 -43.83 -19.68 10.12
C PRO A 90 -44.03 -18.94 11.44
N ILE A 91 -43.48 -17.73 11.53
CA ILE A 91 -43.78 -16.77 12.61
C ILE A 91 -44.98 -15.95 12.15
N ASP A 92 -46.06 -15.96 12.94
CA ASP A 92 -47.28 -15.18 12.70
C ASP A 92 -46.97 -13.68 12.55
N ALA A 93 -47.14 -13.17 11.33
CA ALA A 93 -47.10 -11.75 11.04
C ALA A 93 -48.34 -11.07 11.63
N LEU A 94 -48.13 -10.23 12.64
CA LEU A 94 -49.12 -9.23 13.03
C LEU A 94 -49.22 -8.17 11.91
N PRO A 95 -50.42 -7.70 11.55
CA PRO A 95 -50.58 -6.72 10.48
C PRO A 95 -49.99 -5.38 10.92
N ILE A 96 -48.90 -4.96 10.28
CA ILE A 96 -48.47 -3.57 10.29
C ILE A 96 -49.45 -2.84 9.35
N GLU A 97 -50.24 -1.95 9.95
CA GLU A 97 -51.10 -1.05 9.19
C GLU A 97 -50.22 -0.15 8.31
N ASP A 98 -50.63 -0.11 7.05
CA ASP A 98 -50.07 0.65 5.93
C ASP A 98 -50.12 2.16 6.23
N GLU A 99 -49.09 2.65 6.91
CA GLU A 99 -48.81 4.09 7.02
C GLU A 99 -47.81 4.45 5.92
N GLY A 100 -48.36 4.67 4.72
CA GLY A 100 -47.84 5.62 3.76
C GLY A 100 -46.45 5.33 3.19
N VAL A 101 -46.43 4.74 2.00
CA VAL A 101 -45.35 4.98 1.04
C VAL A 101 -45.20 6.50 0.90
N ILE A 102 -44.14 7.05 1.50
CA ILE A 102 -43.63 8.34 1.09
C ILE A 102 -43.16 8.16 -0.36
N ASP A 103 -44.02 8.59 -1.27
CA ASP A 103 -43.69 8.93 -2.65
C ASP A 103 -42.59 9.99 -2.59
N ALA A 104 -41.34 9.54 -2.49
CA ALA A 104 -40.20 10.36 -2.79
C ALA A 104 -40.32 10.69 -4.27
N GLY A 105 -40.88 11.87 -4.55
CA GLY A 105 -40.82 12.47 -5.87
C GLY A 105 -39.38 12.46 -6.39
N PRO A 106 -39.17 12.68 -7.71
CA PRO A 106 -37.85 12.54 -8.34
C PRO A 106 -36.78 13.25 -7.51
N ASP A 107 -35.92 12.44 -6.89
CA ASP A 107 -34.93 12.90 -5.92
C ASP A 107 -34.02 13.92 -6.64
N PRO A 108 -33.77 15.11 -6.09
CA PRO A 108 -32.68 15.94 -6.59
C PRO A 108 -31.41 15.09 -6.41
N GLY A 109 -30.87 14.58 -7.52
CA GLY A 109 -29.83 13.55 -7.51
C GLY A 109 -28.74 13.78 -6.46
N TRP A 110 -28.13 12.69 -5.98
CA TRP A 110 -27.13 12.63 -4.89
C TRP A 110 -25.90 13.54 -5.06
N GLY A 111 -25.83 14.26 -6.18
CA GLY A 111 -24.93 15.36 -6.44
C GLY A 111 -23.93 15.02 -7.52
N PRO A 112 -23.18 16.02 -8.01
CA PRO A 112 -22.00 15.74 -8.79
C PRO A 112 -20.94 15.11 -7.89
N CYS A 113 -20.14 14.24 -8.47
CA CYS A 113 -18.95 13.66 -7.85
C CYS A 113 -17.76 13.82 -8.79
N SER A 114 -16.56 13.46 -8.31
CA SER A 114 -15.41 13.36 -9.18
C SER A 114 -14.48 12.25 -8.75
N VAL A 115 -14.19 11.33 -9.66
CA VAL A 115 -13.20 10.27 -9.48
C VAL A 115 -11.93 10.71 -10.20
N ARG A 116 -10.86 10.99 -9.44
CA ARG A 116 -9.54 11.37 -9.98
C ARG A 116 -9.61 12.54 -10.98
N GLY A 117 -10.46 13.53 -10.72
CA GLY A 117 -10.65 14.70 -11.57
C GLY A 117 -11.62 14.50 -12.75
N THR A 118 -12.10 13.28 -12.98
CA THR A 118 -13.19 13.01 -13.93
C THR A 118 -14.51 13.39 -13.28
N PRO A 119 -15.29 14.33 -13.85
CA PRO A 119 -16.62 14.64 -13.34
C PRO A 119 -17.57 13.45 -13.53
N GLY A 120 -18.35 13.14 -12.50
CA GLY A 120 -19.40 12.12 -12.53
C GLY A 120 -20.66 12.58 -11.83
N GLU A 121 -21.65 11.69 -11.81
CA GLU A 121 -22.90 11.90 -11.08
C GLU A 121 -23.10 10.75 -10.09
N CYS A 122 -23.53 11.09 -8.88
CA CYS A 122 -23.92 10.12 -7.88
C CYS A 122 -25.29 9.55 -8.19
N LEU A 123 -25.33 8.27 -8.51
CA LEU A 123 -26.54 7.55 -8.89
C LEU A 123 -26.44 6.06 -8.50
N PRO A 124 -27.56 5.33 -8.43
CA PRO A 124 -27.54 3.90 -8.12
C PRO A 124 -26.63 3.12 -9.09
N THR A 125 -25.85 2.18 -8.59
CA THR A 125 -24.92 1.35 -9.38
C THR A 125 -25.62 0.66 -10.56
N ALA A 126 -26.86 0.25 -10.36
CA ALA A 126 -27.72 -0.36 -11.38
C ALA A 126 -28.19 0.63 -12.48
N GLU A 127 -28.03 1.93 -12.27
CA GLU A 127 -28.32 3.00 -13.23
C GLU A 127 -27.04 3.54 -13.91
N CYS A 128 -25.86 3.07 -13.49
CA CYS A 128 -24.59 3.41 -14.12
C CYS A 128 -24.35 2.54 -15.37
N ASP A 129 -25.19 2.77 -16.39
CA ASP A 129 -25.22 2.02 -17.64
C ASP A 129 -24.39 2.69 -18.75
N ASP A 130 -24.51 2.20 -19.99
CA ASP A 130 -23.90 2.79 -21.21
C ASP A 130 -22.36 2.82 -21.23
N GLY A 131 -21.72 1.84 -20.59
CA GLY A 131 -20.26 1.69 -20.56
C GLY A 131 -19.56 2.61 -19.57
N ARG A 132 -20.32 3.29 -18.71
CA ARG A 132 -19.84 4.11 -17.59
C ARG A 132 -19.24 3.26 -16.48
N VAL A 133 -18.41 3.89 -15.65
CA VAL A 133 -17.73 3.22 -14.54
C VAL A 133 -18.32 3.74 -13.23
N SER A 134 -18.81 2.81 -12.41
CA SER A 134 -19.29 3.07 -11.07
C SER A 134 -18.11 2.97 -10.10
N THR A 135 -17.80 4.04 -9.36
CA THR A 135 -16.74 4.04 -8.35
C THR A 135 -17.31 4.34 -6.97
N ARG A 136 -17.09 3.41 -6.04
CA ARG A 136 -17.43 3.51 -4.61
C ARG A 136 -16.74 4.70 -3.93
N GLY A 137 -17.34 5.22 -2.85
CA GLY A 137 -16.72 6.22 -1.95
C GLY A 137 -16.76 7.69 -2.38
N PHE A 138 -17.10 7.98 -3.63
CA PHE A 138 -17.13 9.35 -4.15
C PHE A 138 -18.51 10.03 -4.04
N CYS A 139 -19.47 9.36 -3.40
CA CYS A 139 -20.85 9.79 -3.28
C CYS A 139 -21.39 9.65 -1.86
N PRO A 140 -22.17 10.63 -1.36
CA PRO A 140 -22.89 10.46 -0.11
C PRO A 140 -24.05 9.48 -0.31
N GLY A 141 -24.38 8.69 0.72
CA GLY A 141 -25.57 7.86 0.71
C GLY A 141 -25.30 6.38 0.97
N PRO A 142 -26.27 5.51 0.65
CA PRO A 142 -26.12 4.07 0.79
C PRO A 142 -25.09 3.51 -0.21
N ALA A 143 -24.57 2.31 0.06
CA ALA A 143 -23.45 1.71 -0.67
C ALA A 143 -23.72 1.45 -2.17
N ASP A 144 -24.99 1.42 -2.57
CA ASP A 144 -25.43 1.30 -3.96
C ASP A 144 -25.42 2.65 -4.69
N ILE A 145 -25.23 3.79 -4.01
CA ILE A 145 -25.00 5.08 -4.66
C ILE A 145 -23.51 5.29 -4.81
N GLN A 146 -23.05 5.27 -6.06
CA GLN A 146 -21.64 5.37 -6.40
C GLN A 146 -21.44 6.46 -7.45
N CYS A 147 -20.19 6.93 -7.59
CA CYS A 147 -19.90 7.94 -8.59
C CYS A 147 -19.85 7.28 -9.95
N CYS A 148 -20.87 7.54 -10.76
CA CYS A 148 -20.92 7.10 -12.13
C CYS A 148 -20.23 8.14 -13.00
N THR A 149 -19.05 7.81 -13.48
CA THR A 149 -18.30 8.62 -14.45
C THR A 149 -18.50 8.03 -15.83
N GLU A 150 -18.35 8.85 -16.88
CA GLU A 150 -18.00 8.29 -18.20
C GLU A 150 -16.88 7.28 -18.00
N PRO A 151 -16.79 6.19 -18.79
CA PRO A 151 -15.57 5.42 -18.78
C PRO A 151 -14.46 6.43 -19.02
N VAL A 152 -13.68 6.68 -17.97
CA VAL A 152 -12.37 7.23 -18.15
C VAL A 152 -11.77 6.16 -19.01
N ASP A 153 -11.67 6.42 -20.31
CA ASP A 153 -10.68 5.75 -21.12
C ASP A 153 -9.43 5.94 -20.25
N PRO A 154 -8.90 4.90 -19.59
CA PRO A 154 -7.66 5.04 -18.83
C PRO A 154 -6.57 5.12 -19.90
N GLY A 155 -6.72 6.00 -20.89
CA GLY A 155 -6.95 5.52 -22.26
C GLY A 155 -6.79 6.57 -23.38
N GLY A 156 -6.37 7.79 -23.01
CA GLY A 156 -4.96 7.96 -23.32
C GLY A 156 -4.24 6.88 -22.51
N ALA A 157 -4.03 5.68 -23.10
CA ALA A 157 -3.59 4.46 -22.40
C ALA A 157 -2.68 4.89 -21.26
N CYS A 158 -3.07 4.59 -20.01
CA CYS A 158 -2.50 5.20 -18.81
C CYS A 158 -1.02 5.37 -19.08
N ASP A 159 -0.55 6.61 -19.11
CA ASP A 159 0.83 6.85 -19.45
C ASP A 159 1.61 6.61 -18.17
N PRO A 160 2.45 5.55 -18.08
CA PRO A 160 3.26 5.33 -16.89
C PRO A 160 4.29 6.44 -16.65
N ALA A 161 4.43 7.40 -17.57
CA ALA A 161 5.22 8.62 -17.37
C ALA A 161 4.41 9.79 -16.79
N ASP A 162 3.07 9.71 -16.75
CA ASP A 162 2.23 10.74 -16.14
C ASP A 162 2.28 10.63 -14.61
N HIS A 163 2.44 11.77 -13.94
CA HIS A 163 2.47 11.87 -12.48
C HIS A 163 1.20 12.56 -11.95
N PRO A 164 0.04 11.87 -11.91
CA PRO A 164 -1.18 12.46 -11.39
C PRO A 164 -1.01 12.83 -9.91
N GLN A 165 -1.60 13.96 -9.52
CA GLN A 165 -1.55 14.49 -8.15
C GLN A 165 -2.95 14.52 -7.53
N PRO A 166 -3.59 13.36 -7.27
CA PRO A 166 -4.98 13.29 -6.82
C PRO A 166 -5.18 13.86 -5.40
N ASN A 167 -4.11 13.93 -4.61
CA ASN A 167 -4.16 14.37 -3.20
C ASN A 167 -4.06 15.89 -3.03
N VAL A 168 -4.04 16.67 -4.13
CA VAL A 168 -3.97 18.14 -4.07
C VAL A 168 -5.18 18.72 -3.36
N GLY A 169 -4.93 19.58 -2.36
CA GLY A 169 -5.98 20.27 -1.61
C GLY A 169 -6.48 19.53 -0.37
N LEU A 170 -6.04 18.29 -0.15
CA LEU A 170 -6.25 17.59 1.10
C LEU A 170 -5.36 18.17 2.21
N VAL A 171 -5.82 18.09 3.45
CA VAL A 171 -5.16 18.69 4.61
C VAL A 171 -5.00 17.65 5.70
N GLU A 172 -3.78 17.53 6.24
CA GLU A 172 -3.49 16.64 7.36
C GLU A 172 -4.22 17.16 8.61
N PRO A 173 -5.09 16.36 9.24
CA PRO A 173 -5.85 16.78 10.40
C PRO A 173 -4.92 16.94 11.62
N PRO A 174 -5.26 17.82 12.58
CA PRO A 174 -4.47 17.96 13.79
C PRO A 174 -4.45 16.66 14.60
N GLY A 175 -3.34 16.41 15.30
CA GLY A 175 -3.16 15.22 16.12
C GLY A 175 -4.15 15.13 17.29
N VAL A 176 -4.48 13.90 17.69
CA VAL A 176 -5.39 13.62 18.81
C VAL A 176 -4.59 13.23 20.05
N GLY A 177 -5.04 13.66 21.24
CA GLY A 177 -4.53 13.13 22.51
C GLY A 177 -3.06 13.45 22.81
N GLY A 178 -2.48 14.47 22.18
CA GLY A 178 -1.06 14.83 22.31
C GLY A 178 -0.16 14.25 21.23
N CYS A 179 -0.71 13.44 20.31
CA CYS A 179 0.02 12.94 19.16
C CYS A 179 0.31 14.05 18.12
N PRO A 180 1.32 13.84 17.24
CA PRO A 180 1.55 14.69 16.07
C PRO A 180 0.36 14.77 15.12
N ASP A 181 0.40 15.74 14.20
CA ASP A 181 -0.60 15.88 13.14
C ASP A 181 -0.78 14.55 12.37
N GLY A 182 -2.03 14.26 12.01
CA GLY A 182 -2.42 13.02 11.35
C GLY A 182 -2.56 11.80 12.26
N MET A 183 -2.10 11.87 13.52
CA MET A 183 -2.01 10.70 14.41
C MET A 183 -3.06 10.67 15.52
N LEU A 184 -3.24 9.48 16.09
CA LEU A 184 -3.98 9.23 17.33
C LEU A 184 -3.21 8.30 18.28
N PRO A 185 -3.53 8.29 19.59
CA PRO A 185 -2.80 7.47 20.56
C PRO A 185 -3.28 6.02 20.56
N ILE A 186 -2.33 5.07 20.57
CA ILE A 186 -2.54 3.65 20.83
C ILE A 186 -1.66 3.26 22.02
N ALA A 187 -2.28 2.92 23.14
CA ALA A 187 -1.56 2.60 24.38
C ALA A 187 -0.53 3.69 24.75
N ASP A 188 0.76 3.43 24.55
CA ASP A 188 1.91 4.28 24.89
C ASP A 188 2.63 4.88 23.67
N PHE A 189 2.05 4.77 22.47
CA PHE A 189 2.59 5.36 21.24
C PHE A 189 1.50 6.07 20.44
N CYS A 190 1.91 6.77 19.39
CA CYS A 190 1.04 7.41 18.41
C CYS A 190 1.19 6.71 17.06
N ILE A 191 0.09 6.56 16.32
CA ILE A 191 0.08 6.02 14.96
C ILE A 191 -0.71 6.93 14.03
N ASP A 192 -0.29 7.01 12.77
CA ASP A 192 -1.06 7.66 11.73
C ASP A 192 -2.44 6.98 11.59
N ARG A 193 -3.48 7.82 11.52
CA ARG A 193 -4.87 7.38 11.34
C ARG A 193 -5.11 6.64 10.04
N TYR A 194 -4.38 7.04 9.01
CA TYR A 194 -4.50 6.58 7.63
C TYR A 194 -3.12 6.15 7.11
N GLU A 195 -3.08 5.36 6.05
CA GLU A 195 -1.86 5.13 5.28
C GLU A 195 -1.28 6.47 4.81
N ALA A 196 0.05 6.52 4.71
CA ALA A 196 0.74 7.75 4.37
C ALA A 196 0.57 8.11 2.88
N ALA A 197 0.42 9.40 2.61
CA ALA A 197 0.73 10.01 1.32
C ALA A 197 2.06 10.77 1.41
N LEU A 198 2.63 11.15 0.26
CA LEU A 198 3.90 11.86 0.18
C LEU A 198 3.76 13.30 -0.31
N ILE A 199 4.62 14.16 0.24
CA ILE A 199 4.87 15.52 -0.22
C ILE A 199 6.37 15.63 -0.53
N GLU A 200 6.74 16.09 -1.72
CA GLU A 200 8.13 16.40 -2.06
C GLU A 200 8.58 17.69 -1.38
N VAL A 201 9.76 17.67 -0.78
CA VAL A 201 10.41 18.80 -0.14
C VAL A 201 11.62 19.19 -0.99
N MET A 202 11.52 20.32 -1.69
CA MET A 202 12.57 20.86 -2.53
C MET A 202 13.76 21.39 -1.71
N PRO A 203 14.96 21.53 -2.28
CA PRO A 203 16.15 22.02 -1.56
C PRO A 203 16.01 23.42 -0.95
N ASP A 204 15.09 24.24 -1.47
CA ASP A 204 14.77 25.57 -0.96
C ASP A 204 13.67 25.58 0.13
N GLY A 205 13.20 24.39 0.53
CA GLY A 205 12.16 24.19 1.53
C GLY A 205 10.74 24.33 0.99
N ARG A 206 10.55 24.58 -0.31
CA ARG A 206 9.20 24.52 -0.90
C ARG A 206 8.70 23.09 -0.93
N GLU A 207 7.40 22.94 -0.67
CA GLU A 207 6.72 21.66 -0.73
C GLU A 207 5.89 21.56 -2.02
N ALA A 208 5.82 20.36 -2.60
CA ALA A 208 4.99 20.03 -3.75
C ALA A 208 4.30 18.66 -3.53
N PRO A 209 3.08 18.44 -4.05
CA PRO A 209 2.44 17.12 -3.99
C PRO A 209 3.29 16.07 -4.71
N TRP A 210 3.32 14.85 -4.18
CA TRP A 210 3.90 13.69 -4.86
C TRP A 210 2.79 12.78 -5.41
N SER A 211 3.07 12.05 -6.49
CA SER A 211 2.12 11.10 -7.08
C SER A 211 2.12 9.77 -6.30
N PRO A 212 0.97 9.28 -5.84
CA PRO A 212 0.87 8.02 -5.09
C PRO A 212 1.25 6.78 -5.92
N ASP A 213 1.26 6.92 -7.25
CA ASP A 213 1.51 5.84 -8.20
C ASP A 213 3.00 5.69 -8.57
N HIS A 214 3.89 6.47 -7.94
CA HIS A 214 5.30 6.54 -8.31
C HIS A 214 6.24 6.38 -7.13
N ASN A 215 7.27 5.55 -7.31
CA ASN A 215 8.37 5.45 -6.35
C ASN A 215 9.13 6.79 -6.25
N PRO A 216 9.37 7.33 -5.04
CA PRO A 216 10.08 8.60 -4.85
C PRO A 216 11.55 8.58 -5.26
N GLY A 217 12.17 7.40 -5.41
CA GLY A 217 13.54 7.23 -5.84
C GLY A 217 14.54 7.98 -4.95
N ALA A 218 15.10 9.06 -5.48
CA ALA A 218 16.04 9.95 -4.79
C ALA A 218 15.41 11.27 -4.32
N ALA A 219 14.13 11.51 -4.62
CA ALA A 219 13.43 12.71 -4.16
C ALA A 219 13.38 12.77 -2.63
N THR A 220 13.49 13.97 -2.09
CA THR A 220 13.31 14.18 -0.66
C THR A 220 11.82 14.33 -0.40
N VAL A 221 11.22 13.36 0.28
CA VAL A 221 9.78 13.32 0.52
C VAL A 221 9.47 13.25 2.02
N ARG A 222 8.35 13.84 2.42
CA ARG A 222 7.79 13.85 3.77
C ARG A 222 6.45 13.11 3.78
N ALA A 223 6.22 12.30 4.79
CA ALA A 223 4.96 11.60 4.98
C ALA A 223 3.88 12.54 5.56
N VAL A 224 2.64 12.34 5.12
CA VAL A 224 1.42 12.98 5.66
C VAL A 224 0.31 11.94 5.77
N SER A 225 -0.48 11.99 6.86
CA SER A 225 -1.64 11.12 7.07
C SER A 225 -2.91 11.90 6.76
N LEU A 226 -3.53 11.62 5.60
CA LEU A 226 -4.62 12.40 5.04
C LEU A 226 -5.89 11.54 4.96
N PRO A 227 -7.07 12.02 5.39
CA PRO A 227 -8.35 11.38 5.04
C PRO A 227 -8.69 11.65 3.57
N GLY A 228 -9.27 10.66 2.89
CA GLY A 228 -9.74 10.79 1.50
C GLY A 228 -8.60 10.88 0.47
N ALA A 229 -7.38 10.48 0.83
CA ALA A 229 -6.25 10.45 -0.08
C ALA A 229 -6.16 9.11 -0.79
N VAL A 230 -5.60 9.09 -2.00
CA VAL A 230 -5.03 7.85 -2.54
C VAL A 230 -3.73 7.61 -1.75
N PRO A 231 -3.59 6.47 -1.05
CA PRO A 231 -2.41 6.22 -0.23
C PRO A 231 -1.17 5.99 -1.11
N GLN A 232 0.01 6.25 -0.57
CA GLN A 232 1.26 6.08 -1.31
C GLN A 232 1.57 4.60 -1.54
N GLY A 233 1.45 4.15 -2.79
CA GLY A 233 2.01 2.87 -3.25
C GLY A 233 3.46 3.00 -3.73
N TYR A 234 4.01 1.92 -4.27
CA TYR A 234 5.31 1.89 -4.96
C TYR A 234 6.50 2.38 -4.13
N VAL A 235 6.44 2.30 -2.80
CA VAL A 235 7.48 2.83 -1.91
C VAL A 235 8.23 1.72 -1.19
N ASP A 236 9.56 1.82 -1.17
CA ASP A 236 10.40 0.90 -0.39
C ASP A 236 10.52 1.31 1.08
N GLY A 237 10.84 0.33 1.94
CA GLY A 237 10.93 0.53 3.39
C GLY A 237 11.96 1.60 3.79
N VAL A 238 13.05 1.77 3.02
CA VAL A 238 14.05 2.80 3.28
C VAL A 238 13.46 4.21 3.05
N ARG A 239 12.73 4.43 1.96
CA ARG A 239 12.11 5.74 1.67
C ARG A 239 10.92 6.00 2.58
N ALA A 240 10.10 4.99 2.87
CA ALA A 240 9.03 5.09 3.87
C ALA A 240 9.57 5.56 5.23
N GLY A 241 10.66 4.94 5.70
CA GLY A 241 11.36 5.33 6.93
C GLY A 241 11.84 6.78 6.94
N ARG A 242 12.48 7.21 5.84
CA ARG A 242 12.96 8.60 5.70
C ARG A 242 11.81 9.61 5.61
N ALA A 243 10.72 9.27 4.94
CA ALA A 243 9.54 10.11 4.83
C ALA A 243 8.89 10.35 6.21
N CYS A 244 8.77 9.30 7.02
CA CYS A 244 8.32 9.43 8.40
C CYS A 244 9.27 10.30 9.24
N GLN A 245 10.59 10.10 9.12
CA GLN A 245 11.57 10.92 9.86
C GLN A 245 11.48 12.40 9.49
N LEU A 246 11.31 12.72 8.21
CA LEU A 246 11.15 14.11 7.75
C LEU A 246 9.84 14.74 8.24
N ALA A 247 8.83 13.92 8.56
CA ALA A 247 7.59 14.35 9.20
C ALA A 247 7.70 14.48 10.72
N GLY A 248 8.89 14.27 11.31
CA GLY A 248 9.07 14.24 12.77
C GLY A 248 8.51 12.98 13.45
N LYS A 249 8.29 11.93 12.67
CA LYS A 249 7.72 10.63 13.06
C LYS A 249 8.79 9.53 12.82
N ARG A 250 8.39 8.26 12.89
CA ARG A 250 9.18 7.08 12.51
C ARG A 250 8.28 6.02 11.87
N LEU A 251 8.83 4.98 11.25
CA LEU A 251 8.02 3.80 10.95
C LEU A 251 7.55 3.13 12.24
N CYS A 252 6.36 2.55 12.19
CA CYS A 252 5.87 1.68 13.26
C CYS A 252 6.76 0.46 13.39
N THR A 253 7.08 0.06 14.62
CA THR A 253 7.63 -1.28 14.84
C THR A 253 6.58 -2.33 14.47
N ASP A 254 7.04 -3.53 14.16
CA ASP A 254 6.17 -4.67 13.85
C ASP A 254 5.13 -4.94 14.97
N VAL A 255 5.55 -4.76 16.23
CA VAL A 255 4.70 -4.95 17.42
C VAL A 255 3.69 -3.81 17.59
N GLU A 256 4.09 -2.56 17.35
CA GLU A 256 3.17 -1.40 17.42
C GLU A 256 2.09 -1.49 16.36
N TRP A 257 2.47 -1.80 15.11
CA TRP A 257 1.51 -1.96 14.03
C TRP A 257 0.50 -3.05 14.35
N LEU A 258 0.98 -4.23 14.81
CA LEU A 258 0.11 -5.33 15.18
C LEU A 258 -0.82 -4.95 16.33
N ARG A 259 -0.29 -4.29 17.38
CA ARG A 259 -1.10 -3.82 18.50
C ARG A 259 -2.16 -2.84 18.05
N ALA A 260 -1.84 -1.90 17.16
CA ALA A 260 -2.82 -0.96 16.63
C ALA A 260 -3.95 -1.70 15.89
N CYS A 261 -3.60 -2.65 15.03
CA CYS A 261 -4.57 -3.42 14.25
C CYS A 261 -5.49 -4.28 15.12
N GLN A 262 -4.92 -5.05 16.05
CA GLN A 262 -5.72 -5.99 16.86
C GLN A 262 -6.56 -5.30 17.94
N GLY A 263 -6.31 -4.02 18.20
CA GLY A 263 -6.91 -3.29 19.31
C GLY A 263 -6.57 -3.90 20.68
N ALA A 264 -7.13 -3.33 21.75
CA ALA A 264 -6.91 -3.82 23.11
C ALA A 264 -7.42 -5.26 23.34
N ALA A 265 -8.36 -5.71 22.51
CA ALA A 265 -8.99 -7.01 22.62
C ALA A 265 -8.21 -8.14 21.92
N GLY A 266 -7.14 -7.82 21.17
CA GLY A 266 -6.34 -8.84 20.49
C GLY A 266 -7.08 -9.51 19.33
N TRP A 267 -7.93 -8.78 18.63
CA TRP A 267 -8.75 -9.30 17.53
C TRP A 267 -7.92 -9.72 16.32
N THR A 268 -8.47 -10.64 15.52
CA THR A 268 -7.82 -11.10 14.28
C THR A 268 -7.96 -10.06 13.17
N TYR A 269 -9.06 -9.30 13.15
CA TYR A 269 -9.34 -8.25 12.18
C TYR A 269 -9.47 -6.90 12.89
N PRO A 270 -9.22 -5.77 12.20
CA PRO A 270 -9.33 -4.43 12.80
C PRO A 270 -10.65 -4.20 13.51
N TYR A 271 -11.74 -4.72 12.93
CA TYR A 271 -13.11 -4.51 13.35
C TYR A 271 -13.70 -5.64 14.23
N GLY A 272 -12.97 -6.73 14.48
CA GLY A 272 -13.54 -7.85 15.22
C GLY A 272 -12.78 -9.18 15.15
N PRO A 273 -13.25 -10.21 15.88
CA PRO A 273 -12.66 -11.55 15.84
C PRO A 273 -12.96 -12.31 14.53
N ASP A 274 -14.06 -11.98 13.85
CA ASP A 274 -14.56 -12.70 12.68
C ASP A 274 -14.41 -11.88 11.38
N ARG A 275 -14.07 -12.53 10.26
CA ARG A 275 -13.92 -11.87 8.96
C ARG A 275 -15.28 -11.37 8.47
N GLN A 276 -15.30 -10.13 7.97
CA GLN A 276 -16.45 -9.55 7.31
C GLN A 276 -16.04 -9.14 5.88
N PRO A 277 -16.37 -9.95 4.85
CA PRO A 277 -16.00 -9.65 3.47
C PRO A 277 -16.55 -8.31 3.00
N GLY A 278 -15.72 -7.53 2.29
CA GLY A 278 -16.11 -6.22 1.75
C GLY A 278 -16.15 -5.07 2.76
N VAL A 279 -15.79 -5.32 4.02
CA VAL A 279 -15.63 -4.25 5.03
C VAL A 279 -14.35 -3.45 4.81
N CYS A 280 -13.29 -4.11 4.37
CA CYS A 280 -12.03 -3.51 3.94
C CYS A 280 -11.83 -3.71 2.44
N ASN A 281 -10.92 -2.97 1.83
CA ASN A 281 -10.47 -3.21 0.47
C ASN A 281 -9.54 -4.44 0.43
N ASP A 282 -10.09 -5.65 0.44
CA ASP A 282 -9.33 -6.86 0.78
C ASP A 282 -9.49 -8.04 -0.20
N ALA A 283 -10.21 -7.84 -1.31
CA ALA A 283 -10.58 -8.92 -2.22
C ALA A 283 -10.93 -8.41 -3.65
N ARG A 284 -9.92 -8.08 -4.44
CA ARG A 284 -10.05 -7.87 -5.89
C ARG A 284 -10.15 -9.21 -6.63
N ALA A 285 -11.14 -9.34 -7.52
CA ALA A 285 -11.41 -10.60 -8.23
C ALA A 285 -10.36 -10.95 -9.30
N GLN A 286 -9.90 -9.97 -10.08
CA GLN A 286 -8.87 -10.16 -11.11
C GLN A 286 -7.56 -9.53 -10.67
N HIS A 287 -6.45 -10.28 -10.77
CA HIS A 287 -5.14 -9.72 -10.45
C HIS A 287 -4.81 -8.55 -11.39
N PRO A 288 -4.45 -7.36 -10.87
CA PRO A 288 -4.43 -6.13 -11.66
C PRO A 288 -3.32 -6.13 -12.72
N ALA A 289 -2.18 -6.79 -12.46
CA ALA A 289 -1.15 -6.97 -13.49
C ALA A 289 -1.61 -7.85 -14.67
N VAL A 290 -2.44 -8.87 -14.41
CA VAL A 290 -2.99 -9.74 -15.46
C VAL A 290 -4.05 -8.99 -16.27
N GLU A 291 -4.85 -8.16 -15.60
CA GLU A 291 -5.83 -7.28 -16.26
C GLU A 291 -5.16 -6.24 -17.16
N LEU A 292 -4.10 -5.59 -16.68
CA LEU A 292 -3.41 -4.54 -17.42
C LEU A 292 -2.55 -5.08 -18.57
N PHE A 293 -2.00 -6.28 -18.43
CA PHE A 293 -1.08 -6.89 -19.39
C PHE A 293 -1.57 -8.27 -19.88
N PRO A 294 -2.76 -8.37 -20.50
CA PRO A 294 -3.38 -9.66 -20.83
C PRO A 294 -2.61 -10.45 -21.90
N ASP A 295 -1.81 -9.77 -22.71
CA ASP A 295 -1.01 -10.37 -23.79
C ASP A 295 0.47 -10.61 -23.37
N ASP A 296 0.88 -10.17 -22.18
CA ASP A 296 2.25 -10.40 -21.68
C ASP A 296 2.34 -11.81 -21.08
N PRO A 297 3.29 -12.67 -21.51
CA PRO A 297 3.48 -13.99 -20.92
C PRO A 297 4.01 -13.96 -19.48
N ASN A 298 4.47 -12.81 -18.98
CA ASN A 298 4.91 -12.62 -17.60
C ASN A 298 4.46 -11.25 -17.04
N PRO A 299 3.16 -11.06 -16.79
CA PRO A 299 2.61 -9.80 -16.31
C PRO A 299 3.17 -9.40 -14.92
N PHE A 300 3.59 -10.39 -14.12
CA PHE A 300 4.15 -10.15 -12.78
C PHE A 300 5.55 -9.51 -12.81
N ALA A 301 6.28 -9.57 -13.92
CA ALA A 301 7.52 -8.79 -14.08
C ALA A 301 7.26 -7.27 -14.27
N ARG A 302 5.99 -6.87 -14.37
CA ARG A 302 5.56 -5.48 -14.61
C ARG A 302 4.86 -4.85 -13.40
N ILE A 303 4.94 -5.47 -12.21
CA ILE A 303 4.29 -5.01 -10.97
C ILE A 303 4.75 -3.61 -10.47
N GLN A 304 5.78 -3.04 -11.09
CA GLN A 304 6.26 -1.68 -10.83
C GLN A 304 5.66 -0.63 -11.78
N ASP A 305 4.79 -1.04 -12.69
CA ASP A 305 4.13 -0.13 -13.63
C ASP A 305 3.10 0.75 -12.90
N ALA A 306 3.24 2.08 -13.03
CA ALA A 306 2.43 3.08 -12.34
C ALA A 306 0.93 3.01 -12.67
N CYS A 307 0.57 2.30 -13.75
CA CYS A 307 -0.81 2.16 -14.18
C CYS A 307 -1.61 1.10 -13.41
N ILE A 308 -0.95 0.22 -12.66
CA ILE A 308 -1.62 -0.87 -11.92
C ILE A 308 -2.58 -0.32 -10.86
N ASN A 309 -2.13 0.61 -10.02
CA ASN A 309 -3.00 1.23 -9.01
C ASN A 309 -4.01 2.23 -9.61
N GLN A 310 -3.85 2.57 -10.89
CA GLN A 310 -4.76 3.43 -11.62
C GLN A 310 -5.92 2.66 -12.27
N LEU A 311 -5.91 1.32 -12.26
CA LEU A 311 -7.10 0.55 -12.64
C LEU A 311 -8.29 0.82 -11.70
N PRO A 312 -9.54 0.63 -12.16
CA PRO A 312 -10.70 0.51 -11.29
C PRO A 312 -10.50 -0.59 -10.25
N ASP A 313 -11.16 -0.47 -9.10
CA ASP A 313 -11.13 -1.45 -8.00
C ASP A 313 -9.71 -1.80 -7.51
N SER A 314 -8.76 -0.86 -7.63
CA SER A 314 -7.41 -0.95 -7.07
C SER A 314 -7.37 -0.38 -5.65
N LEU A 315 -6.89 0.86 -5.49
CA LEU A 315 -6.82 1.52 -4.19
C LEU A 315 -8.12 2.25 -3.87
N ASP A 316 -8.65 2.01 -2.69
CA ASP A 316 -9.69 2.83 -2.08
C ASP A 316 -9.05 4.06 -1.43
N LEU A 317 -9.83 5.14 -1.30
CA LEU A 317 -9.34 6.31 -0.58
C LEU A 317 -9.17 6.00 0.90
N THR A 318 -8.17 6.59 1.54
CA THR A 318 -7.92 6.44 2.96
C THR A 318 -9.15 6.84 3.79
N GLY A 319 -9.62 5.93 4.64
CA GLY A 319 -10.82 6.11 5.45
C GLY A 319 -12.14 6.04 4.70
N GLU A 320 -12.17 5.63 3.43
CA GLU A 320 -13.41 5.42 2.68
C GLU A 320 -14.22 4.23 3.20
N ASN A 321 -13.51 3.20 3.67
CA ASN A 321 -14.09 2.02 4.27
C ASN A 321 -14.48 2.30 5.73
N ASP A 322 -15.64 2.90 5.98
CA ASP A 322 -16.11 3.26 7.33
C ASP A 322 -16.10 2.10 8.34
N GLY A 323 -16.23 0.86 7.86
CA GLY A 323 -16.16 -0.35 8.67
C GLY A 323 -14.74 -0.92 8.85
N CYS A 324 -13.78 -0.55 8.01
CA CYS A 324 -12.38 -0.98 8.10
C CYS A 324 -11.59 -0.14 9.10
N VAL A 325 -12.06 -0.13 10.35
CA VAL A 325 -11.53 0.73 11.40
C VAL A 325 -11.40 -0.02 12.72
N THR A 326 -10.32 0.25 13.44
CA THR A 326 -10.13 -0.30 14.79
C THR A 326 -11.03 0.40 15.81
N PRO A 327 -11.32 -0.20 16.98
CA PRO A 327 -12.06 0.50 18.05
C PRO A 327 -11.40 1.81 18.48
N GLU A 328 -10.07 1.90 18.37
CA GLU A 328 -9.29 3.10 18.64
C GLU A 328 -9.31 4.14 17.50
N GLY A 329 -9.81 3.80 16.31
CA GLY A 329 -10.03 4.74 15.20
C GLY A 329 -8.96 4.76 14.11
N VAL A 330 -8.15 3.70 13.98
CA VAL A 330 -7.15 3.57 12.92
C VAL A 330 -7.77 2.85 11.73
N PHE A 331 -7.71 3.47 10.56
CA PHE A 331 -8.34 2.96 9.34
C PHE A 331 -7.39 2.09 8.53
N ASP A 332 -7.96 1.18 7.74
CA ASP A 332 -7.32 0.50 6.62
C ASP A 332 -6.05 -0.29 7.01
N LEU A 333 -6.01 -0.81 8.24
CA LEU A 333 -4.92 -1.71 8.67
C LEU A 333 -5.04 -3.13 8.08
N MET A 334 -6.09 -3.41 7.32
CA MET A 334 -6.23 -4.64 6.56
C MET A 334 -6.61 -4.30 5.12
N GLY A 335 -5.91 -4.89 4.17
CA GLY A 335 -6.15 -4.62 2.75
C GLY A 335 -5.57 -3.28 2.30
N ASN A 336 -6.08 -2.77 1.20
CA ASN A 336 -5.57 -1.58 0.48
C ASN A 336 -4.09 -1.73 0.10
N LEU A 337 -3.14 -1.37 0.95
CA LEU A 337 -1.71 -1.57 0.73
C LEU A 337 -1.07 -2.37 1.85
N HIS A 338 -0.06 -3.17 1.48
CA HIS A 338 0.91 -3.68 2.43
C HIS A 338 1.62 -2.52 3.10
N GLU A 339 1.87 -2.64 4.40
CA GLU A 339 2.54 -1.55 5.13
C GLU A 339 3.89 -1.94 5.68
N TRP A 340 4.94 -1.25 5.20
CA TRP A 340 6.27 -1.38 5.75
C TRP A 340 6.31 -1.09 7.25
N THR A 341 6.99 -1.96 7.99
CA THR A 341 7.33 -1.76 9.40
C THR A 341 8.81 -1.40 9.56
N ALA A 342 9.22 -1.02 10.76
CA ALA A 342 10.60 -0.70 11.11
C ALA A 342 11.53 -1.92 11.23
N ASP A 343 11.11 -3.10 10.79
CA ASP A 343 11.96 -4.30 10.78
C ASP A 343 13.12 -4.13 9.78
N PRO A 344 14.39 -4.15 10.24
CA PRO A 344 15.54 -3.97 9.35
C PRO A 344 15.72 -5.12 8.35
N ALA A 345 15.14 -6.30 8.61
CA ALA A 345 15.16 -7.41 7.65
C ALA A 345 14.15 -7.22 6.50
N GLY A 346 13.18 -6.31 6.65
CA GLY A 346 12.07 -6.13 5.74
C GLY A 346 10.85 -6.96 6.18
N THR A 347 9.85 -6.28 6.71
CA THR A 347 8.53 -6.85 7.00
C THR A 347 7.46 -5.84 6.59
N PHE A 348 6.45 -6.31 5.87
CA PHE A 348 5.20 -5.58 5.68
C PHE A 348 3.98 -6.36 6.18
N ARG A 349 2.94 -5.64 6.61
CA ARG A 349 1.75 -6.17 7.28
C ARG A 349 0.44 -5.76 6.61
N GLY A 350 -0.65 -6.40 7.03
CA GLY A 350 -2.04 -6.02 6.72
C GLY A 350 -2.65 -6.64 5.47
N GLY A 351 -1.83 -7.18 4.57
CA GLY A 351 -2.31 -7.57 3.25
C GLY A 351 -2.48 -6.33 2.35
N PHE A 352 -3.09 -6.51 1.19
CA PHE A 352 -3.36 -5.44 0.22
C PHE A 352 -4.66 -5.76 -0.52
N TYR A 353 -5.08 -4.90 -1.46
CA TYR A 353 -6.39 -5.02 -2.12
C TYR A 353 -6.63 -6.31 -2.91
N VAL A 354 -5.60 -7.11 -3.18
CA VAL A 354 -5.74 -8.43 -3.82
C VAL A 354 -5.76 -9.57 -2.80
N ASP A 355 -4.95 -9.51 -1.73
CA ASP A 355 -4.79 -10.60 -0.78
C ASP A 355 -4.57 -10.15 0.66
N THR A 356 -5.36 -10.74 1.56
CA THR A 356 -5.30 -10.57 3.02
C THR A 356 -5.39 -11.89 3.78
N VAL A 357 -5.12 -13.01 3.09
CA VAL A 357 -5.29 -14.36 3.65
C VAL A 357 -4.01 -15.19 3.56
N ARG A 358 -3.28 -15.16 2.43
CA ARG A 358 -2.20 -16.14 2.16
C ARG A 358 -1.08 -16.11 3.21
N ASN A 359 -0.70 -14.93 3.69
CA ASN A 359 0.37 -14.76 4.69
C ASN A 359 -0.15 -14.51 6.11
N GLY A 360 -1.35 -15.01 6.41
CA GLY A 360 -2.03 -14.88 7.70
C GLY A 360 -3.28 -14.00 7.61
N PRO A 361 -4.34 -14.28 8.39
CA PRO A 361 -5.59 -13.55 8.28
C PRO A 361 -5.52 -12.17 8.93
N GLY A 362 -6.06 -11.15 8.24
CA GLY A 362 -6.30 -9.82 8.80
C GLY A 362 -5.04 -9.18 9.39
N CYS A 363 -5.10 -8.79 10.66
CA CYS A 363 -3.96 -8.19 11.38
C CYS A 363 -2.73 -9.10 11.49
N LEU A 364 -2.92 -10.42 11.35
CA LEU A 364 -1.83 -11.38 11.40
C LEU A 364 -1.10 -11.52 10.06
N TYR A 365 -1.63 -10.92 8.99
CA TYR A 365 -0.97 -10.92 7.69
C TYR A 365 0.42 -10.30 7.80
N ARG A 366 1.45 -11.08 7.43
CA ARG A 366 2.85 -10.65 7.53
C ARG A 366 3.68 -11.28 6.43
N THR A 367 4.27 -10.44 5.59
CA THR A 367 5.23 -10.89 4.57
C THR A 367 6.65 -10.50 4.98
N THR A 368 7.57 -11.45 4.87
CA THR A 368 8.99 -11.28 5.21
C THR A 368 9.92 -11.74 4.07
N ALA A 369 9.38 -11.98 2.88
CA ALA A 369 10.12 -12.54 1.74
C ALA A 369 11.00 -11.49 1.03
N HIS A 370 10.87 -10.21 1.38
CA HIS A 370 11.55 -9.10 0.73
C HIS A 370 12.33 -8.26 1.74
N ASN A 371 13.47 -7.73 1.31
CA ASN A 371 14.23 -6.76 2.09
C ASN A 371 13.63 -5.35 1.97
N THR A 372 14.20 -4.39 2.71
CA THR A 372 13.73 -3.00 2.75
C THR A 372 13.92 -2.19 1.46
N GLU A 373 14.57 -2.74 0.44
CA GLU A 373 14.75 -2.09 -0.87
C GLU A 373 13.66 -2.48 -1.89
N HIS A 374 12.85 -3.50 -1.57
CA HIS A 374 11.75 -3.93 -2.43
C HIS A 374 10.64 -2.88 -2.49
N TRP A 375 10.00 -2.77 -3.65
CA TRP A 375 8.79 -1.99 -3.85
C TRP A 375 8.06 -2.45 -5.11
N ASP A 376 6.74 -2.33 -5.06
CA ASP A 376 5.80 -2.57 -6.16
C ASP A 376 4.47 -1.85 -5.87
N TYR A 377 3.47 -2.05 -6.74
CA TYR A 377 2.15 -1.47 -6.60
C TYR A 377 1.46 -1.73 -5.25
N SER A 378 1.78 -2.84 -4.57
CA SER A 378 1.13 -3.26 -3.33
C SER A 378 1.77 -2.66 -2.08
N THR A 379 3.00 -2.12 -2.19
CA THR A 379 3.76 -1.63 -1.03
C THR A 379 3.49 -0.17 -0.70
N GLY A 380 2.99 0.08 0.51
CA GLY A 380 2.79 1.37 1.17
C GLY A 380 3.35 1.38 2.59
N PHE A 381 2.87 2.31 3.43
CA PHE A 381 3.31 2.43 4.82
C PHE A 381 2.42 3.40 5.62
N ARG A 382 2.58 3.40 6.95
CA ARG A 382 2.14 4.48 7.83
C ARG A 382 3.17 4.75 8.92
N CYS A 383 3.15 5.94 9.50
CA CYS A 383 4.11 6.31 10.53
C CYS A 383 3.57 6.11 11.94
N CYS A 384 4.49 5.95 12.89
CA CYS A 384 4.29 6.00 14.32
C CYS A 384 5.17 7.10 14.96
N ALA A 385 4.84 7.48 16.19
CA ALA A 385 5.68 8.31 17.04
C ALA A 385 5.59 7.82 18.48
N ASP A 386 6.54 8.23 19.31
CA ASP A 386 6.48 7.93 20.74
C ASP A 386 5.28 8.63 21.38
N GLY A 387 4.71 8.04 22.42
CA GLY A 387 3.56 8.60 23.11
C GLY A 387 3.86 9.92 23.83
N PRO A 388 2.84 10.76 24.03
CA PRO A 388 2.96 12.07 24.68
C PRO A 388 3.26 12.03 26.19
#